data_AF-A0A836WKD0-F1
#
_entry.id   AF-A0A836WKD0-F1
#
_cell.length_a   1.000
_cell.length_b   1.000
_cell.length_c   1.000
_cell.angle_alpha   90.00
_cell.angle_beta   90.00
_cell.angle_gamma   90.00
#
_symmetry.space_group_name_H-M   'P 1'
#
loop_
_entity.id
_entity.type
_entity.pdbx_description
1 polymer ?
#
loop_
_entity_poly.entity_id
_entity_poly.type
_entity_poly.pdbx_seq_one_letter_code
_entity_poly.pdbx_strand_id
1 'polypeptide(L)'
;RVDSFQEAAPWGEGRFANVVGVIPGQTDSLVIIGGHYDTKAGIGPGFQGANDSGSSVAVLLETARALADWSRHGTEKWVVFFDGEECRRSYGPHDGLHGSRRLARSLIRSGRAQRVRAVIIVDMVGDKDLTLTIPPNCSPSLVRLLRRCAADLGFDGLVTGYPAPILDDHVPFLERGIPALDIIDFHYGSAPGRNDYWHTLEDSLDHVSAGSLEIVGRLVVETVRRLDEGDGVSACEQSPSGY
;
A
#
# COMPACT_ATOMS: atom_id res chain seq x y z
N ARG A 1 17.00 -5.16 2.55
CA ARG A 1 17.89 -3.96 2.64
C ARG A 1 17.19 -2.89 3.46
N VAL A 2 17.92 -2.05 4.19
CA VAL A 2 17.37 -0.93 4.96
C VAL A 2 17.85 0.37 4.31
N ASP A 3 16.93 1.28 3.99
CA ASP A 3 17.22 2.62 3.45
C ASP A 3 16.95 3.67 4.52
N SER A 4 17.96 3.99 5.32
CA SER A 4 17.90 4.99 6.39
C SER A 4 18.19 6.39 5.87
N PHE A 5 17.47 7.38 6.40
CA PHE A 5 17.61 8.78 5.99
C PHE A 5 17.19 9.77 7.08
N GLN A 6 17.59 11.02 6.86
CA GLN A 6 17.17 12.18 7.64
C GLN A 6 16.42 13.14 6.73
N GLU A 7 15.36 13.74 7.25
CA GLU A 7 14.56 14.73 6.54
C GLU A 7 14.02 15.76 7.54
N ALA A 8 13.81 16.99 7.08
CA ALA A 8 13.17 18.01 7.90
C ALA A 8 11.69 17.64 8.14
N ALA A 9 11.25 17.84 9.37
CA ALA A 9 9.89 17.62 9.84
C ALA A 9 9.45 18.74 10.81
N PRO A 10 8.16 18.91 11.11
CA PRO A 10 7.68 19.97 12.01
C PRO A 10 8.27 19.96 13.44
N TRP A 11 8.86 18.83 13.86
CA TRP A 11 9.53 18.68 15.16
C TRP A 11 11.06 18.77 15.08
N GLY A 12 11.62 19.19 13.93
CA GLY A 12 13.06 19.25 13.68
C GLY A 12 13.50 18.20 12.66
N GLU A 13 14.69 17.64 12.83
CA GLU A 13 15.18 16.58 11.94
C GLU A 13 14.60 15.22 12.34
N GLY A 14 13.81 14.62 11.43
CA GLY A 14 13.32 13.25 11.56
C GLY A 14 14.34 12.24 11.06
N ARG A 15 14.37 11.07 11.68
CA ARG A 15 15.14 9.90 11.22
C ARG A 15 14.15 8.81 10.84
N PHE A 16 14.29 8.30 9.63
CA PHE A 16 13.38 7.33 9.05
C PHE A 16 14.16 6.20 8.40
N ALA A 17 13.54 5.03 8.24
CA ALA A 17 14.13 3.87 7.59
C ALA A 17 13.09 3.01 6.88
N ASN A 18 13.06 3.07 5.54
CA ASN A 18 12.30 2.09 4.76
C ASN A 18 13.00 0.72 4.83
N VAL A 19 12.22 -0.35 5.00
CA VAL A 19 12.73 -1.72 4.90
C VAL A 19 12.25 -2.34 3.60
N VAL A 20 13.18 -2.89 2.80
CA VAL A 20 12.87 -3.42 1.47
C VAL A 20 13.33 -4.87 1.36
N GLY A 21 12.38 -5.79 1.22
CA GLY A 21 12.59 -7.15 0.71
C GLY A 21 12.67 -7.14 -0.82
N VAL A 22 13.55 -7.95 -1.39
CA VAL A 22 13.73 -8.05 -2.85
C VAL A 22 13.62 -9.50 -3.26
N ILE A 23 12.70 -9.78 -4.18
CA ILE A 23 12.58 -11.06 -4.86
C ILE A 23 13.06 -10.84 -6.31
N PRO A 24 14.18 -11.45 -6.71
CA PRO A 24 14.74 -11.25 -8.05
C PRO A 24 13.78 -11.69 -9.16
N GLY A 25 13.75 -10.92 -10.24
CA GLY A 25 13.05 -11.28 -11.47
C GLY A 25 14.02 -11.60 -12.61
N GLN A 26 13.48 -12.08 -13.73
CA GLN A 26 14.23 -12.41 -14.94
C GLN A 26 14.23 -11.29 -15.98
N THR A 27 13.29 -10.35 -15.90
CA THR A 27 13.14 -9.20 -16.79
C THR A 27 13.56 -7.90 -16.12
N ASP A 28 13.61 -6.81 -16.90
CA ASP A 28 13.89 -5.47 -16.37
C ASP A 28 12.66 -4.84 -15.68
N SER A 29 11.50 -5.49 -15.64
CA SER A 29 10.30 -4.95 -14.97
C SER A 29 10.41 -5.02 -13.44
N LEU A 30 9.70 -4.12 -12.75
CA LEU A 30 9.59 -4.06 -11.30
C LEU A 30 8.12 -3.91 -10.86
N VAL A 31 7.69 -4.69 -9.87
CA VAL A 31 6.46 -4.46 -9.10
C VAL A 31 6.84 -4.15 -7.67
N ILE A 32 6.26 -3.11 -7.11
CA ILE A 32 6.44 -2.73 -5.70
C ILE A 32 5.14 -3.06 -4.98
N ILE A 33 5.23 -3.80 -3.89
CA ILE A 33 4.14 -4.04 -2.94
C ILE A 33 4.57 -3.40 -1.63
N GLY A 34 3.73 -2.60 -0.99
CA GLY A 34 4.10 -1.97 0.25
C GLY A 34 2.94 -1.54 1.12
N GLY A 35 3.31 -0.94 2.23
CA GLY A 35 2.45 -0.44 3.29
C GLY A 35 3.36 0.06 4.41
N HIS A 36 2.84 0.91 5.28
CA HIS A 36 3.66 1.51 6.33
C HIS A 36 3.78 0.60 7.55
N TYR A 37 4.81 0.82 8.37
CA TYR A 37 5.01 0.07 9.62
C TYR A 37 5.14 0.98 10.84
N ASP A 38 5.22 2.29 10.65
CA ASP A 38 5.14 3.23 11.75
C ASP A 38 3.70 3.33 12.29
N THR A 39 3.57 3.87 13.49
CA THR A 39 2.30 3.98 14.21
C THR A 39 2.03 5.44 14.54
N LYS A 40 0.78 5.88 14.38
CA LYS A 40 0.33 7.24 14.69
C LYS A 40 0.76 7.68 16.09
N ALA A 41 1.52 8.76 16.16
CA ALA A 41 1.84 9.39 17.43
C ALA A 41 0.69 10.28 17.93
N GLY A 42 0.57 10.39 19.26
CA GLY A 42 -0.29 11.38 19.92
C GLY A 42 -1.74 10.96 20.17
N ILE A 43 -2.11 9.69 19.91
CA ILE A 43 -3.46 9.18 20.17
C ILE A 43 -3.69 8.93 21.67
N GLY A 44 -2.82 8.15 22.30
CA GLY A 44 -2.92 7.86 23.73
C GLY A 44 -1.99 6.74 24.17
N PRO A 45 -1.80 6.57 25.49
CA PRO A 45 -1.03 5.44 26.01
C PRO A 45 -1.73 4.13 25.64
N GLY A 46 -0.98 3.18 25.07
CA GLY A 46 -1.49 1.87 24.68
C GLY A 46 -2.17 1.81 23.32
N PHE A 47 -2.16 2.90 22.53
CA PHE A 47 -2.54 2.83 21.11
C PHE A 47 -1.65 1.81 20.39
N GLN A 48 -2.28 0.88 19.67
CA GLN A 48 -1.58 -0.24 19.03
C GLN A 48 -1.35 0.02 17.53
N GLY A 49 -2.32 0.64 16.84
CA GLY A 49 -2.30 0.70 15.38
C GLY A 49 -2.37 -0.72 14.79
N ALA A 50 -3.27 -1.55 15.34
CA ALA A 50 -3.34 -2.96 14.98
C ALA A 50 -3.78 -3.16 13.53
N ASN A 51 -4.69 -2.30 13.06
CA ASN A 51 -5.11 -2.17 11.67
C ASN A 51 -4.30 -1.10 10.93
N ASP A 52 -3.94 0.01 11.59
CA ASP A 52 -3.16 1.13 11.03
C ASP A 52 -1.72 1.19 11.60
N SER A 53 -0.73 0.46 11.07
CA SER A 53 -0.80 -0.47 9.93
C SER A 53 -0.35 -1.91 10.26
N GLY A 54 -0.60 -2.38 11.49
CA GLY A 54 -0.20 -3.73 11.92
C GLY A 54 -0.70 -4.84 10.99
N SER A 55 -1.92 -4.74 10.48
CA SER A 55 -2.50 -5.67 9.49
C SER A 55 -1.75 -5.65 8.17
N SER A 56 -1.36 -4.47 7.70
CA SER A 56 -0.62 -4.25 6.45
C SER A 56 0.73 -4.95 6.53
N VAL A 57 1.46 -4.77 7.64
CA VAL A 57 2.73 -5.47 7.89
C VAL A 57 2.56 -6.99 7.87
N ALA A 58 1.49 -7.51 8.50
CA ALA A 58 1.21 -8.96 8.50
C ALA A 58 0.96 -9.50 7.07
N VAL A 59 0.15 -8.80 6.28
CA VAL A 59 -0.12 -9.16 4.87
C VAL A 59 1.15 -9.08 4.03
N LEU A 60 1.99 -8.06 4.21
CA LEU A 60 3.24 -7.90 3.44
C LEU A 60 4.26 -9.00 3.76
N LEU A 61 4.40 -9.38 5.03
CA LEU A 61 5.29 -10.48 5.43
C LEU A 61 4.86 -11.80 4.79
N GLU A 62 3.57 -12.12 4.84
CA GLU A 62 3.05 -13.35 4.23
C GLU A 62 3.10 -13.30 2.70
N THR A 63 2.82 -12.13 2.09
CA THR A 63 2.98 -11.91 0.66
C THR A 63 4.43 -12.13 0.22
N ALA A 64 5.41 -11.62 0.97
CA ALA A 64 6.83 -11.84 0.69
C ALA A 64 7.18 -13.33 0.72
N ARG A 65 6.69 -14.07 1.72
CA ARG A 65 6.89 -15.51 1.84
C ARG A 65 6.27 -16.26 0.65
N ALA A 66 4.99 -16.02 0.36
CA ALA A 66 4.26 -16.68 -0.71
C ALA A 66 4.85 -16.38 -2.10
N LEU A 67 5.29 -15.14 -2.34
CA LEU A 67 5.94 -14.76 -3.60
C LEU A 67 7.35 -15.30 -3.71
N ALA A 68 8.10 -15.50 -2.62
CA ALA A 68 9.43 -16.10 -2.67
C ALA A 68 9.38 -17.62 -2.94
N ASP A 69 8.33 -18.30 -2.45
CA ASP A 69 8.11 -19.73 -2.68
C ASP A 69 7.58 -20.02 -4.11
N TRP A 70 7.17 -18.98 -4.84
CA TRP A 70 6.62 -19.13 -6.19
C TRP A 70 7.71 -19.42 -7.22
N SER A 71 7.56 -20.48 -8.03
CA SER A 71 8.59 -20.94 -8.97
C SER A 71 8.81 -20.06 -10.22
N ARG A 72 7.96 -19.06 -10.48
CA ARG A 72 8.07 -18.19 -11.66
C ARG A 72 8.28 -16.73 -11.24
N HIS A 73 9.33 -16.11 -11.77
CA HIS A 73 9.62 -14.70 -11.50
C HIS A 73 10.01 -13.97 -12.79
N GLY A 74 9.03 -13.60 -13.61
CA GLY A 74 9.29 -12.72 -14.75
C GLY A 74 9.76 -11.33 -14.28
N THR A 75 9.05 -10.72 -13.35
CA THR A 75 9.26 -9.35 -12.86
C THR A 75 9.97 -9.33 -11.50
N GLU A 76 10.91 -8.40 -11.29
CA GLU A 76 11.49 -8.15 -9.96
C GLU A 76 10.39 -7.64 -9.02
N LYS A 77 10.37 -8.09 -7.78
CA LYS A 77 9.36 -7.67 -6.79
C LYS A 77 10.04 -7.07 -5.58
N TRP A 78 9.61 -5.88 -5.20
CA TRP A 78 10.00 -5.24 -3.94
C TRP A 78 8.84 -5.32 -2.98
N VAL A 79 9.06 -5.88 -1.80
CA VAL A 79 8.13 -5.77 -0.68
C VAL A 79 8.69 -4.70 0.26
N VAL A 80 7.97 -3.60 0.42
CA VAL A 80 8.46 -2.38 1.07
C VAL A 80 7.61 -2.07 2.29
N PHE A 81 8.27 -1.94 3.43
CA PHE A 81 7.69 -1.41 4.65
C PHE A 81 8.13 0.05 4.74
N PHE A 82 7.20 0.97 4.52
CA PHE A 82 7.44 2.41 4.55
C PHE A 82 7.48 2.93 5.99
N ASP A 83 8.37 3.88 6.24
CA ASP A 83 8.47 4.57 7.54
C ASP A 83 8.02 6.02 7.40
N GLY A 84 7.36 6.52 8.44
CA GLY A 84 6.86 7.89 8.52
C GLY A 84 5.76 8.18 7.51
N GLU A 85 4.87 7.21 7.24
CA GLU A 85 3.59 7.50 6.60
C GLU A 85 2.83 8.51 7.46
N GLU A 86 2.80 8.25 8.77
CA GLU A 86 1.92 8.96 9.66
C GLU A 86 2.40 10.37 9.95
N CYS A 87 1.47 11.32 9.86
CA CYS A 87 1.77 12.67 10.30
C CYS A 87 1.84 12.73 11.84
N ARG A 88 2.72 13.56 12.40
CA ARG A 88 2.72 13.83 13.84
C ARG A 88 1.92 15.06 14.23
N ARG A 89 1.85 16.08 13.39
CA ARG A 89 1.04 17.29 13.64
C ARG A 89 -0.12 17.39 12.67
N SER A 90 0.17 17.37 11.38
CA SER A 90 -0.83 17.46 10.32
C SER A 90 -0.18 17.09 9.00
N TYR A 91 -0.83 16.24 8.20
CA TYR A 91 -0.32 15.88 6.88
C TYR A 91 0.07 17.11 6.05
N GLY A 92 1.25 17.06 5.47
CA GLY A 92 1.79 18.14 4.67
C GLY A 92 3.09 17.75 3.95
N PRO A 93 3.74 18.68 3.25
CA PRO A 93 4.96 18.39 2.48
C PRO A 93 6.14 17.84 3.29
N HIS A 94 6.13 18.06 4.61
CA HIS A 94 7.19 17.69 5.54
C HIS A 94 6.68 16.89 6.74
N ASP A 95 5.43 16.45 6.73
CA ASP A 95 4.82 15.70 7.83
C ASP A 95 3.93 14.60 7.25
N GLY A 96 4.40 13.36 7.34
CA GLY A 96 3.81 12.17 6.73
C GLY A 96 4.40 11.78 5.38
N LEU A 97 4.09 10.56 4.92
CA LEU A 97 4.53 9.92 3.68
C LEU A 97 6.05 10.01 3.42
N HIS A 98 6.88 10.10 4.47
CA HIS A 98 8.32 10.33 4.34
C HIS A 98 9.00 9.21 3.55
N GLY A 99 8.68 7.97 3.90
CA GLY A 99 9.21 6.76 3.30
C GLY A 99 8.87 6.62 1.81
N SER A 100 7.58 6.70 1.46
CA SER A 100 7.10 6.60 0.08
C SER A 100 7.59 7.75 -0.79
N ARG A 101 7.55 9.00 -0.30
CA ARG A 101 8.10 10.17 -1.01
C ARG A 101 9.58 9.99 -1.32
N ARG A 102 10.37 9.48 -0.37
CA ARG A 102 11.78 9.18 -0.61
C ARG A 102 11.96 8.12 -1.69
N LEU A 103 11.24 7.01 -1.60
CA LEU A 103 11.38 5.92 -2.57
C LEU A 103 10.99 6.38 -3.98
N ALA A 104 9.85 7.06 -4.12
CA ALA A 104 9.37 7.60 -5.38
C ALA A 104 10.40 8.57 -6.01
N ARG A 105 10.97 9.50 -5.22
CA ARG A 105 12.07 10.39 -5.68
C ARG A 105 13.30 9.61 -6.13
N SER A 106 13.68 8.54 -5.42
CA SER A 106 14.84 7.72 -5.74
C SER A 106 14.67 6.94 -7.05
N LEU A 107 13.46 6.42 -7.31
CA LEU A 107 13.12 5.75 -8.57
C LEU A 107 13.23 6.68 -9.77
N ILE A 108 12.75 7.92 -9.65
CA ILE A 108 12.91 8.94 -10.70
C ILE A 108 14.39 9.27 -10.93
N ARG A 109 15.13 9.58 -9.86
CA ARG A 109 16.55 9.95 -9.95
C ARG A 109 17.44 8.86 -10.55
N SER A 110 17.12 7.60 -10.29
CA SER A 110 17.88 6.45 -10.81
C SER A 110 17.45 6.02 -12.20
N GLY A 111 16.42 6.65 -12.79
CA GLY A 111 15.83 6.22 -14.07
C GLY A 111 15.02 4.92 -13.98
N ARG A 112 14.87 4.33 -12.78
CA ARG A 112 14.14 3.08 -12.57
C ARG A 112 12.63 3.21 -12.60
N ALA A 113 12.09 4.44 -12.53
CA ALA A 113 10.64 4.67 -12.58
C ALA A 113 9.97 4.02 -13.80
N GLN A 114 10.61 4.06 -14.97
CA GLN A 114 10.08 3.48 -16.22
C GLN A 114 9.98 1.95 -16.19
N ARG A 115 10.67 1.30 -15.24
CA ARG A 115 10.61 -0.15 -15.04
C ARG A 115 9.44 -0.57 -14.15
N VAL A 116 8.88 0.37 -13.38
CA VAL A 116 7.83 0.07 -12.40
C VAL A 116 6.51 -0.12 -13.12
N ARG A 117 6.01 -1.36 -13.10
CA ARG A 117 4.71 -1.72 -13.69
C ARG A 117 3.56 -1.38 -12.76
N ALA A 118 3.77 -1.54 -11.46
CA ALA A 118 2.77 -1.24 -10.45
C ALA A 118 3.44 -0.95 -9.10
N VAL A 119 2.80 -0.06 -8.34
CA VAL A 119 2.94 0.08 -6.90
C VAL A 119 1.61 -0.33 -6.28
N ILE A 120 1.60 -1.33 -5.43
CA ILE A 120 0.39 -1.82 -4.75
C ILE A 120 0.60 -1.52 -3.26
N ILE A 121 -0.19 -0.60 -2.73
CA ILE A 121 -0.24 -0.28 -1.31
C ILE A 121 -1.36 -1.08 -0.66
N VAL A 122 -1.08 -1.59 0.53
CA VAL A 122 -2.01 -2.29 1.40
C VAL A 122 -2.03 -1.50 2.69
N ASP A 123 -3.22 -1.03 3.09
CA ASP A 123 -3.40 -0.20 4.28
C ASP A 123 -4.71 -0.54 5.00
N MET A 124 -4.72 -0.56 6.34
CA MET A 124 -5.92 -0.80 7.16
C MET A 124 -6.79 -2.02 6.79
N VAL A 125 -6.19 -3.13 6.36
CA VAL A 125 -6.89 -4.29 5.75
C VAL A 125 -7.28 -5.44 6.70
N GLY A 126 -7.24 -5.19 8.00
CA GLY A 126 -7.46 -6.18 9.06
C GLY A 126 -8.89 -6.28 9.57
N ASP A 127 -9.79 -5.36 9.22
CA ASP A 127 -11.16 -5.30 9.78
C ASP A 127 -11.90 -6.64 9.70
N LYS A 128 -12.59 -7.02 10.77
CA LYS A 128 -13.52 -8.17 10.81
C LYS A 128 -14.67 -8.02 9.83
N ASP A 129 -15.15 -6.80 9.61
CA ASP A 129 -16.24 -6.48 8.68
C ASP A 129 -15.70 -5.89 7.36
N LEU A 130 -14.64 -6.53 6.83
CA LEU A 130 -13.82 -6.06 5.71
C LEU A 130 -14.63 -5.53 4.51
N THR A 131 -14.34 -4.30 4.13
CA THR A 131 -14.78 -3.66 2.88
C THR A 131 -13.60 -2.96 2.20
N LEU A 132 -13.11 -3.48 1.08
CA LEU A 132 -12.01 -2.86 0.34
C LEU A 132 -12.54 -1.66 -0.47
N THR A 133 -12.36 -0.45 0.06
CA THR A 133 -12.84 0.81 -0.50
C THR A 133 -11.78 1.43 -1.41
N ILE A 134 -11.79 1.07 -2.70
CA ILE A 134 -10.77 1.54 -3.65
C ILE A 134 -10.99 3.02 -3.98
N PRO A 135 -10.02 3.92 -3.67
CA PRO A 135 -10.20 5.35 -3.90
C PRO A 135 -10.01 5.72 -5.39
N PRO A 136 -10.58 6.85 -5.84
CA PRO A 136 -10.57 7.26 -7.24
C PRO A 136 -9.18 7.69 -7.72
N ASN A 137 -8.27 8.06 -6.80
CA ASN A 137 -6.87 8.37 -7.10
C ASN A 137 -5.99 7.10 -7.17
N CYS A 138 -6.48 6.05 -7.84
CA CYS A 138 -5.70 4.86 -8.21
C CYS A 138 -5.57 4.77 -9.73
N SER A 139 -4.56 4.07 -10.24
CA SER A 139 -4.42 3.79 -11.67
C SER A 139 -5.58 2.92 -12.19
N PRO A 140 -6.38 3.39 -13.16
CA PRO A 140 -7.57 2.67 -13.61
C PRO A 140 -7.28 1.25 -14.13
N SER A 141 -6.14 1.06 -14.77
CA SER A 141 -5.67 -0.24 -15.25
C SER A 141 -5.45 -1.25 -14.11
N LEU A 142 -4.82 -0.81 -13.02
CA LEU A 142 -4.62 -1.63 -11.81
C LEU A 142 -5.92 -1.91 -11.07
N VAL A 143 -6.84 -0.94 -10.97
CA VAL A 143 -8.17 -1.15 -10.38
C VAL A 143 -8.96 -2.20 -11.16
N ARG A 144 -8.94 -2.14 -12.50
CA ARG A 144 -9.59 -3.15 -13.34
C ARG A 144 -8.96 -4.53 -13.14
N LEU A 145 -7.63 -4.61 -12.98
CA LEU A 145 -6.95 -5.87 -12.72
C LEU A 145 -7.34 -6.44 -11.35
N LEU A 146 -7.29 -5.62 -10.29
CA LEU A 146 -7.69 -6.00 -8.94
C LEU A 146 -9.11 -6.58 -8.93
N ARG A 147 -10.08 -5.89 -9.57
CA ARG A 147 -11.47 -6.36 -9.65
C ARG A 147 -11.62 -7.70 -10.37
N ARG A 148 -10.84 -7.94 -11.43
CA ARG A 148 -10.82 -9.26 -12.09
C ARG A 148 -10.26 -10.34 -11.16
N CYS A 149 -9.16 -10.05 -10.47
CA CYS A 149 -8.57 -10.99 -9.51
C CYS A 149 -9.55 -11.29 -8.36
N ALA A 150 -10.24 -10.27 -7.85
CA ALA A 150 -11.27 -10.43 -6.84
C ALA A 150 -12.43 -11.31 -7.34
N ALA A 151 -12.94 -11.09 -8.55
CA ALA A 151 -13.98 -11.93 -9.14
C ALA A 151 -13.53 -13.38 -9.32
N ASP A 152 -12.32 -13.60 -9.82
CA ASP A 152 -11.77 -14.95 -10.04
C ASP A 152 -11.53 -15.71 -8.71
N LEU A 153 -11.25 -14.98 -7.62
CA LEU A 153 -11.12 -15.53 -6.28
C LEU A 153 -12.44 -15.63 -5.49
N GLY A 154 -13.54 -15.06 -6.00
CA GLY A 154 -14.85 -15.01 -5.33
C GLY A 154 -14.97 -13.93 -4.24
N PHE A 155 -14.18 -12.85 -4.34
CA PHE A 155 -14.13 -11.73 -3.39
C PHE A 155 -14.68 -10.41 -3.98
N ASP A 156 -15.32 -10.43 -5.15
CA ASP A 156 -15.79 -9.23 -5.86
C ASP A 156 -16.78 -8.40 -5.04
N GLY A 157 -17.60 -9.04 -4.20
CA GLY A 157 -18.54 -8.37 -3.30
C GLY A 157 -17.87 -7.51 -2.21
N LEU A 158 -16.58 -7.71 -1.94
CA LEU A 158 -15.82 -6.94 -0.95
C LEU A 158 -15.15 -5.70 -1.56
N VAL A 159 -14.98 -5.66 -2.88
CA VAL A 159 -14.25 -4.57 -3.56
C VAL A 159 -15.22 -3.50 -4.02
N THR A 160 -15.28 -2.39 -3.27
CA THR A 160 -16.15 -1.25 -3.54
C THR A 160 -15.35 -0.04 -4.01
N GLY A 161 -16.01 0.97 -4.54
CA GLY A 161 -15.37 2.25 -4.84
C GLY A 161 -15.59 3.22 -3.68
N TYR A 162 -14.58 4.04 -3.38
CA TYR A 162 -14.69 5.11 -2.39
C TYR A 162 -15.02 6.45 -3.09
N PRO A 163 -15.85 7.34 -2.52
CA PRO A 163 -16.34 8.52 -3.22
C PRO A 163 -15.35 9.69 -3.28
N ALA A 164 -14.22 9.61 -2.57
CA ALA A 164 -13.23 10.70 -2.47
C ALA A 164 -11.80 10.17 -2.57
N PRO A 165 -10.82 10.98 -3.02
CA PRO A 165 -9.41 10.61 -2.94
C PRO A 165 -8.96 10.35 -1.50
N ILE A 166 -8.01 9.43 -1.33
CA ILE A 166 -7.34 9.16 -0.05
C ILE A 166 -5.87 9.56 -0.18
N LEU A 167 -5.36 10.34 0.77
CA LEU A 167 -3.93 10.65 0.85
C LEU A 167 -3.24 9.51 1.58
N ASP A 168 -2.34 8.81 0.89
CA ASP A 168 -1.62 7.64 1.40
C ASP A 168 -0.32 7.43 0.57
N ASP A 169 0.53 6.48 0.95
CA ASP A 169 1.82 6.12 0.39
C ASP A 169 1.82 5.83 -1.11
N HIS A 170 0.67 5.55 -1.73
CA HIS A 170 0.56 5.39 -3.19
C HIS A 170 0.65 6.73 -3.93
N VAL A 171 0.22 7.84 -3.30
CA VAL A 171 0.11 9.17 -3.93
C VAL A 171 1.47 9.69 -4.45
N PRO A 172 2.59 9.63 -3.68
CA PRO A 172 3.88 10.09 -4.18
C PRO A 172 4.36 9.40 -5.46
N PHE A 173 3.92 8.16 -5.72
CA PHE A 173 4.23 7.44 -6.95
C PHE A 173 3.37 7.93 -8.12
N LEU A 174 2.06 8.10 -7.91
CA LEU A 174 1.14 8.60 -8.94
C LEU A 174 1.49 10.00 -9.41
N GLU A 175 1.83 10.91 -8.49
CA GLU A 175 2.28 12.27 -8.82
C GLU A 175 3.52 12.29 -9.74
N ARG A 176 4.26 11.18 -9.79
CA ARG A 176 5.48 11.00 -10.60
C ARG A 176 5.24 10.12 -11.82
N GLY A 177 3.98 9.83 -12.15
CA GLY A 177 3.59 9.02 -13.31
C GLY A 177 3.89 7.54 -13.17
N ILE A 178 4.11 7.04 -11.94
CA ILE A 178 4.28 5.63 -11.66
C ILE A 178 2.90 5.04 -11.33
N PRO A 179 2.42 4.00 -12.04
CA PRO A 179 1.11 3.40 -11.78
C PRO A 179 1.03 2.88 -10.35
N ALA A 180 -0.01 3.27 -9.62
CA ALA A 180 -0.21 2.86 -8.24
C ALA A 180 -1.67 2.49 -7.93
N LEU A 181 -1.84 1.60 -6.98
CA LEU A 181 -3.11 1.10 -6.47
C LEU A 181 -3.05 1.11 -4.95
N ASP A 182 -4.13 1.55 -4.33
CA ASP A 182 -4.33 1.53 -2.88
C ASP A 182 -5.46 0.54 -2.55
N ILE A 183 -5.13 -0.46 -1.75
CA ILE A 183 -6.04 -1.48 -1.23
C ILE A 183 -6.23 -1.17 0.25
N ILE A 184 -7.29 -0.42 0.54
CA ILE A 184 -7.60 0.10 1.86
C ILE A 184 -9.05 -0.16 2.25
N ASP A 185 -9.29 -0.39 3.55
CA ASP A 185 -10.62 -0.38 4.14
C ASP A 185 -10.86 0.91 4.93
N PHE A 186 -11.52 1.87 4.27
CA PHE A 186 -11.91 3.15 4.85
C PHE A 186 -13.30 3.11 5.49
N HIS A 187 -13.83 1.91 5.75
CA HIS A 187 -15.05 1.64 6.51
C HIS A 187 -14.74 0.89 7.83
N TYR A 188 -13.52 1.04 8.35
CA TYR A 188 -13.07 0.43 9.61
C TYR A 188 -13.75 1.04 10.85
N GLY A 189 -14.70 0.32 11.44
CA GLY A 189 -15.47 0.92 12.53
C GLY A 189 -16.53 0.07 13.21
N SER A 190 -17.26 0.73 14.11
CA SER A 190 -18.30 0.13 14.96
C SER A 190 -19.60 -0.23 14.22
N ALA A 191 -19.74 0.20 12.96
CA ALA A 191 -20.86 -0.15 12.09
C ALA A 191 -20.45 0.01 10.61
N PRO A 192 -21.14 -0.66 9.67
CA PRO A 192 -20.81 -0.58 8.25
C PRO A 192 -20.73 0.86 7.72
N GLY A 193 -19.64 1.17 7.02
CA GLY A 193 -19.42 2.47 6.39
C GLY A 193 -18.86 3.55 7.31
N ARG A 194 -18.49 3.23 8.55
CA ARG A 194 -17.86 4.17 9.49
C ARG A 194 -16.35 3.97 9.49
N ASN A 195 -15.57 5.02 9.68
CA ASN A 195 -14.13 4.90 9.90
C ASN A 195 -13.76 5.38 11.32
N ASP A 196 -14.51 4.91 12.33
CA ASP A 196 -14.47 5.48 13.69
C ASP A 196 -13.60 4.73 14.69
N TYR A 197 -12.95 3.64 14.26
CA TYR A 197 -11.86 3.01 15.01
C TYR A 197 -10.48 3.58 14.63
N TRP A 198 -10.32 4.03 13.39
CA TRP A 198 -9.11 4.68 12.89
C TRP A 198 -8.66 5.85 13.77
N HIS A 199 -7.36 5.89 14.10
CA HIS A 199 -6.75 6.87 15.01
C HIS A 199 -7.42 6.98 16.39
N THR A 200 -7.95 5.87 16.90
CA THR A 200 -8.49 5.77 18.27
C THR A 200 -7.90 4.57 19.02
N LEU A 201 -8.11 4.48 20.32
CA LEU A 201 -7.70 3.30 21.11
C LEU A 201 -8.47 2.02 20.74
N GLU A 202 -9.55 2.13 19.96
CA GLU A 202 -10.25 0.98 19.43
C GLU A 202 -9.42 0.26 18.35
N ASP A 203 -8.49 0.96 17.68
CA ASP A 203 -7.56 0.30 16.75
C ASP A 203 -6.60 -0.64 17.50
N SER A 204 -7.09 -1.88 17.63
CA SER A 204 -6.59 -2.91 18.51
C SER A 204 -6.81 -4.28 17.88
N LEU A 205 -6.06 -5.28 18.36
CA LEU A 205 -6.15 -6.65 17.86
C LEU A 205 -7.56 -7.26 17.99
N ASP A 206 -8.41 -6.73 18.88
CA ASP A 206 -9.77 -7.21 19.07
C ASP A 206 -10.66 -6.97 17.84
N HIS A 207 -10.31 -6.06 16.93
CA HIS A 207 -11.06 -5.79 15.71
C HIS A 207 -10.37 -6.32 14.45
N VAL A 208 -9.25 -7.03 14.60
CA VAL A 208 -8.51 -7.63 13.48
C VAL A 208 -8.95 -9.08 13.24
N SER A 209 -9.06 -9.49 11.98
CA SER A 209 -9.48 -10.82 11.55
C SER A 209 -8.43 -11.51 10.69
N ALA A 210 -7.99 -12.70 11.11
CA ALA A 210 -7.12 -13.55 10.28
C ALA A 210 -7.75 -13.89 8.92
N GLY A 211 -9.08 -14.02 8.85
CA GLY A 211 -9.79 -14.27 7.59
C GLY A 211 -9.69 -13.10 6.62
N SER A 212 -9.80 -11.86 7.13
CA SER A 212 -9.63 -10.65 6.32
C SER A 212 -8.21 -10.52 5.79
N LEU A 213 -7.21 -10.77 6.65
CA LEU A 213 -5.80 -10.81 6.24
C LEU A 213 -5.52 -11.87 5.17
N GLU A 214 -6.13 -13.06 5.28
CA GLU A 214 -6.00 -14.12 4.26
C GLU A 214 -6.61 -13.67 2.93
N ILE A 215 -7.82 -13.10 2.93
CA ILE A 215 -8.49 -12.59 1.73
C ILE A 215 -7.61 -11.57 1.02
N VAL A 216 -7.12 -10.57 1.75
CA VAL A 216 -6.28 -9.51 1.17
C VAL A 216 -4.95 -10.07 0.68
N GLY A 217 -4.28 -10.92 1.47
CA GLY A 217 -3.03 -11.55 1.05
C GLY A 217 -3.17 -12.35 -0.24
N ARG A 218 -4.25 -13.14 -0.38
CA ARG A 218 -4.55 -13.89 -1.61
C ARG A 218 -4.81 -12.96 -2.80
N LEU A 219 -5.56 -11.89 -2.58
CA LEU A 219 -5.87 -10.90 -3.62
C LEU A 219 -4.62 -10.16 -4.11
N VAL A 220 -3.74 -9.74 -3.20
CA VAL A 220 -2.46 -9.10 -3.53
C VAL A 220 -1.56 -10.07 -4.30
N VAL A 221 -1.38 -11.30 -3.81
CA VAL A 221 -0.54 -12.31 -4.48
C VAL A 221 -1.06 -12.59 -5.89
N GLU A 222 -2.36 -12.79 -6.08
CA GLU A 222 -2.94 -13.04 -7.41
C GLU A 222 -2.76 -11.84 -8.34
N THR A 223 -2.96 -10.62 -7.84
CA THR A 223 -2.73 -9.39 -8.63
C THR A 223 -1.27 -9.30 -9.10
N VAL A 224 -0.31 -9.59 -8.22
CA VAL A 224 1.12 -9.60 -8.57
C VAL A 224 1.45 -10.70 -9.58
N ARG A 225 0.86 -11.90 -9.45
CA ARG A 225 1.06 -12.99 -10.41
C ARG A 225 0.58 -12.62 -11.81
N ARG A 226 -0.59 -12.00 -11.92
CA ARG A 226 -1.14 -11.53 -13.21
C ARG A 226 -0.24 -10.49 -13.87
N LEU A 227 0.26 -9.53 -13.09
CA LEU A 227 1.22 -8.54 -13.58
C LEU A 227 2.51 -9.18 -14.11
N ASP A 228 3.00 -10.22 -13.42
CA ASP A 228 4.19 -10.99 -13.84
C ASP A 228 3.98 -11.76 -15.15
N GLU A 229 2.76 -12.26 -15.37
CA GLU A 229 2.34 -12.99 -16.58
C GLU A 229 2.02 -12.05 -17.77
N GLY A 230 2.06 -10.74 -17.55
CA GLY A 230 1.88 -9.73 -18.59
C GLY A 230 0.45 -9.18 -18.71
N ASP A 231 -0.45 -9.54 -17.80
CA ASP A 231 -1.79 -8.99 -17.76
C ASP A 231 -1.76 -7.51 -17.33
N GLY A 232 -1.97 -6.63 -18.31
CA GLY A 232 -2.62 -5.33 -18.13
C GLY A 232 -1.89 -4.29 -17.27
N VAL A 233 -0.82 -3.71 -17.82
CA VAL A 233 -0.58 -2.25 -17.70
C VAL A 233 -0.17 -1.77 -19.09
N SER A 234 -1.12 -1.23 -19.86
CA SER A 234 -0.82 -0.63 -21.16
C SER A 234 0.12 0.56 -20.97
N ALA A 235 1.16 0.66 -21.79
CA ALA A 235 2.20 1.69 -21.73
C ALA A 235 1.72 3.15 -22.02
N CYS A 236 0.41 3.38 -22.07
CA CYS A 236 -0.22 4.65 -22.43
C CYS A 236 -1.15 5.16 -21.32
N GLU A 237 -0.60 5.47 -20.15
CA GLU A 237 -1.30 6.32 -19.17
C GLU A 237 -0.34 7.45 -18.73
N GLN A 238 0.13 8.25 -19.70
CA GLN A 238 0.80 9.51 -19.39
C GLN A 238 -0.26 10.61 -19.16
N SER A 239 -0.35 11.04 -17.91
CA SER A 239 -0.96 12.29 -17.40
C SER A 239 -2.50 12.38 -17.38
N PRO A 240 -3.13 12.61 -16.20
CA PRO A 240 -4.33 13.42 -16.15
C PRO A 240 -3.91 14.89 -16.34
N SER A 241 -4.41 15.50 -17.40
CA SER A 241 -4.58 16.94 -17.49
C SER A 241 -5.21 17.46 -16.20
N GLY A 242 -4.67 18.56 -15.69
CA GLY A 242 -5.02 19.13 -14.40
C GLY A 242 -6.50 19.31 -14.13
N TYR A 243 -6.86 19.08 -12.87
CA TYR A 243 -7.92 19.78 -12.16
C TYR A 243 -7.28 20.86 -11.30
#